data_AF-A0A5C5TVB8-F1
#
_entry.id   AF-A0A5C5TVB8-F1
#
_cell.length_a   1.000
_cell.length_b   1.000
_cell.length_c   1.000
_cell.angle_alpha   90.00
_cell.angle_beta   90.00
_cell.angle_gamma   90.00
#
_symmetry.space_group_name_H-M   'P 1'
#
loop_
_entity.id
_entity.type
_entity.pdbx_description
1 polymer ?
#
loop_
_entity_poly.entity_id
_entity_poly.type
_entity_poly.pdbx_seq_one_letter_code
_entity_poly.pdbx_strand_id
1 'polypeptide(L)'
;DFMLTGRPSVSFAYDLAHYAGTERGLFYDLEHVFPGPVCRDFGQLSAALESLLDGDPDATARAWRTRLFFDHTDDASAWRVVQRVRSLYAARDVAAPPATERAA
;
A
#
# COMPACT_ATOMS: atom_id res chain seq x y z
N ASP A 1 -3.26 -3.07 0.56
CA ASP A 1 -3.53 -4.05 -0.51
C ASP A 1 -4.89 -3.89 -1.18
N PHE A 2 -6.01 -3.94 -0.42
CA PHE A 2 -7.36 -3.87 -1.01
C PHE A 2 -7.59 -2.66 -1.94
N MET A 3 -6.89 -1.54 -1.69
CA MET A 3 -6.88 -0.34 -2.55
C MET A 3 -6.55 -0.64 -4.02
N LEU A 4 -5.75 -1.66 -4.31
CA LEU A 4 -5.37 -2.07 -5.66
C LEU A 4 -6.56 -2.66 -6.45
N THR A 5 -7.61 -3.11 -5.78
CA THR A 5 -8.83 -3.60 -6.44
C THR A 5 -9.66 -2.48 -7.06
N GLY A 6 -9.38 -1.22 -6.69
CA GLY A 6 -10.18 -0.07 -7.12
C GLY A 6 -11.62 -0.08 -6.56
N ARG A 7 -11.93 -0.95 -5.59
CA ARG A 7 -13.25 -1.02 -4.97
C ARG A 7 -13.41 0.03 -3.87
N PRO A 8 -14.62 0.58 -3.67
CA PRO A 8 -14.92 1.41 -2.52
C PRO A 8 -14.69 0.65 -1.20
N SER A 9 -14.34 1.39 -0.16
CA SER A 9 -14.15 0.83 1.19
C SER A 9 -14.52 1.87 2.24
N VAL A 10 -15.15 1.42 3.32
CA VAL A 10 -15.49 2.23 4.50
C VAL A 10 -14.69 1.71 5.69
N SER A 11 -14.12 2.61 6.48
CA SER A 11 -13.46 2.25 7.74
C SER A 11 -14.42 2.49 8.90
N PHE A 12 -14.52 1.54 9.82
CA PHE A 12 -15.22 1.73 11.09
C PHE A 12 -14.20 1.77 12.22
N ALA A 13 -13.80 2.97 12.61
CA ALA A 13 -12.75 3.27 13.56
C ALA A 13 -13.33 3.98 14.79
N TYR A 14 -14.18 3.27 15.53
CA TYR A 14 -14.98 3.79 16.64
C TYR A 14 -14.15 4.39 17.79
N ASP A 15 -12.92 3.90 17.98
CA ASP A 15 -11.98 4.29 19.02
C ASP A 15 -10.79 5.10 18.48
N LEU A 16 -10.83 5.59 17.25
CA LEU A 16 -9.68 6.19 16.56
C LEU A 16 -9.01 7.32 17.37
N ALA A 17 -9.77 8.14 18.11
CA ALA A 17 -9.18 9.16 18.97
C ALA A 17 -8.33 8.56 20.12
N HIS A 18 -8.82 7.49 20.75
CA HIS A 18 -8.10 6.79 21.80
C HIS A 18 -6.87 6.08 21.24
N TYR A 19 -7.04 5.35 20.13
CA TYR A 19 -5.97 4.62 19.45
C TYR A 19 -4.83 5.53 18.99
N ALA A 20 -5.16 6.66 18.37
CA ALA A 20 -4.17 7.60 17.84
C ALA A 20 -3.42 8.37 18.94
N GLY A 21 -4.08 8.67 20.06
CA GLY A 21 -3.49 9.50 21.13
C GLY A 21 -2.82 8.74 22.27
N THR A 22 -3.23 7.50 22.55
CA THR A 22 -2.89 6.82 23.82
C THR A 22 -2.16 5.49 23.63
N GLU A 23 -2.42 4.78 22.53
CA GLU A 23 -1.85 3.46 22.32
C GLU A 23 -0.52 3.50 21.53
N ARG A 24 -0.55 3.04 20.28
CA ARG A 24 0.62 2.92 19.41
C ARG A 24 0.81 4.14 18.52
N GLY A 25 -0.20 5.01 18.47
CA GLY A 25 -0.29 6.07 17.47
C GLY A 25 -0.50 5.50 16.06
N LEU A 26 -0.60 6.42 15.10
CA LEU A 26 -0.68 6.07 13.69
C LEU A 26 0.53 6.63 12.95
N PHE A 27 1.09 5.85 12.02
CA PHE A 27 2.11 6.34 11.10
C PHE A 27 1.58 7.43 10.16
N TYR A 28 0.27 7.40 9.88
CA TYR A 28 -0.41 8.34 9.00
C TYR A 28 -1.73 8.78 9.64
N ASP A 29 -2.15 10.00 9.35
CA ASP A 29 -3.51 10.41 9.67
C ASP A 29 -4.49 9.63 8.78
N LEU A 30 -5.29 8.76 9.42
CA LEU A 30 -6.22 7.87 8.73
C LEU A 30 -7.25 8.65 7.91
N GLU A 31 -7.70 9.82 8.39
CA GLU A 31 -8.68 10.68 7.69
C GLU A 31 -8.11 11.20 6.36
N HIS A 32 -6.80 11.37 6.27
CA HIS A 32 -6.13 11.87 5.08
C HIS A 32 -5.84 10.77 4.07
N VAL A 33 -5.44 9.58 4.55
CA VAL A 33 -4.89 8.54 3.68
C VAL A 33 -5.86 7.42 3.34
N PHE A 34 -6.91 7.21 4.13
CA PHE A 34 -7.83 6.10 3.89
C PHE A 34 -8.68 6.36 2.63
N PRO A 35 -8.81 5.38 1.71
CA PRO A 35 -9.46 5.51 0.39
C PRO A 35 -10.96 5.83 0.39
N GLY A 36 -11.60 6.03 1.55
CA GLY A 36 -13.03 6.30 1.68
C GLY A 36 -13.36 6.91 3.05
N PRO A 37 -14.63 6.87 3.48
CA PRO A 37 -15.04 7.47 4.75
C PRO A 37 -14.49 6.70 5.95
N VAL A 38 -14.12 7.44 7.01
CA VAL A 38 -13.71 6.92 8.31
C VAL A 38 -14.82 7.21 9.32
N CYS A 39 -15.58 6.18 9.66
CA CYS A 39 -16.75 6.28 10.53
C CYS A 39 -16.38 5.98 11.98
N ARG A 40 -16.90 6.77 12.93
CA ARG A 40 -16.69 6.61 14.38
C ARG A 40 -17.88 5.98 15.09
N ASP A 41 -19.03 5.96 14.44
CA ASP A 41 -20.25 5.36 14.97
C ASP A 41 -21.05 4.65 13.87
N PHE A 42 -22.06 3.90 14.30
CA PHE A 42 -22.91 3.12 13.40
C PHE A 42 -23.76 4.00 12.48
N GLY A 43 -24.16 5.20 12.91
CA GLY A 43 -24.95 6.11 12.08
C GLY A 43 -24.14 6.59 10.88
N GLN A 44 -22.89 6.98 11.11
CA GLN A 44 -21.94 7.33 10.06
C GLN A 44 -21.66 6.15 9.13
N LEU A 45 -21.48 4.94 9.69
CA LEU A 45 -21.25 3.73 8.89
C LEU A 45 -22.45 3.42 7.99
N SER A 46 -23.67 3.43 8.54
CA SER A 46 -24.90 3.20 7.77
C SER A 46 -25.06 4.21 6.64
N ALA A 47 -24.91 5.51 6.93
CA ALA A 47 -25.01 6.55 5.91
C ALA A 47 -23.94 6.41 4.81
N ALA A 48 -22.70 6.04 5.18
CA ALA A 48 -21.64 5.80 4.22
C ALA A 48 -21.95 4.61 3.31
N LEU A 49 -22.50 3.52 3.86
CA LEU A 49 -22.88 2.35 3.09
C LEU A 49 -24.06 2.65 2.15
N GLU A 50 -25.09 3.37 2.62
CA GLU A 50 -26.19 3.83 1.77
C GLU A 50 -25.70 4.68 0.60
N SER A 51 -24.82 5.65 0.87
CA SER A 51 -24.22 6.47 -0.20
C SER A 51 -23.46 5.63 -1.23
N LEU A 52 -22.79 4.55 -0.82
CA LEU A 52 -22.07 3.66 -1.72
C LEU A 52 -22.99 2.78 -2.57
N LEU A 53 -24.19 2.48 -2.09
CA LEU A 53 -25.21 1.75 -2.86
C LEU A 53 -25.82 2.64 -3.95
N ASP A 54 -25.90 3.95 -3.70
CA ASP A 54 -26.39 4.94 -4.68
C ASP A 54 -25.33 5.33 -5.73
N GLY A 55 -24.04 5.21 -5.41
CA GLY A 55 -22.93 5.45 -6.33
C GLY A 55 -21.57 5.50 -5.64
N ASP A 56 -20.48 5.72 -6.41
CA ASP A 56 -19.13 5.92 -5.86
C ASP A 56 -18.72 7.40 -5.97
N PRO A 57 -19.13 8.28 -5.03
CA PRO A 57 -18.80 9.71 -5.10
C PRO A 57 -17.29 9.98 -4.96
N ASP A 58 -16.54 9.03 -4.38
CA ASP A 58 -15.14 9.22 -4.00
C ASP A 58 -14.14 8.54 -4.93
N ALA A 59 -14.57 8.07 -6.11
CA ALA A 59 -13.73 7.30 -7.03
C ALA A 59 -12.38 7.99 -7.38
N THR A 60 -12.41 9.30 -7.64
CA THR A 60 -11.22 10.10 -7.95
C THR A 60 -10.30 10.26 -6.73
N ALA A 61 -10.87 10.58 -5.57
CA ALA A 61 -10.12 10.73 -4.32
C ALA A 61 -9.46 9.40 -3.92
N ARG A 62 -10.19 8.29 -4.06
CA ARG A 62 -9.67 6.93 -3.85
C ARG A 62 -8.48 6.62 -4.76
N ALA A 63 -8.57 6.91 -6.06
CA ALA A 63 -7.47 6.69 -6.99
C ALA A 63 -6.21 7.49 -6.63
N TRP A 64 -6.39 8.74 -6.17
CA TRP A 64 -5.28 9.55 -5.66
C TRP A 64 -4.67 8.94 -4.39
N ARG A 65 -5.48 8.55 -3.41
CA ARG A 65 -5.01 7.93 -2.15
C ARG A 65 -4.27 6.61 -2.39
N THR A 66 -4.68 5.80 -3.38
CA THR A 66 -3.95 4.57 -3.75
C THR A 66 -2.50 4.89 -4.16
N ARG A 67 -2.26 6.01 -4.84
CA ARG A 67 -0.91 6.41 -5.27
C ARG A 67 -0.01 6.86 -4.13
N LEU A 68 -0.55 7.15 -2.94
CA LEU A 68 0.26 7.45 -1.76
C LEU A 68 1.04 6.22 -1.25
N PHE A 69 0.55 5.01 -1.55
CA PHE A 69 1.09 3.76 -1.00
C PHE A 69 1.65 2.81 -2.05
N PHE A 70 1.33 3.01 -3.33
CA PHE A 70 1.69 2.08 -4.40
C PHE A 70 2.36 2.82 -5.55
N ASP A 71 3.68 2.66 -5.66
CA ASP A 71 4.46 3.10 -6.84
C ASP A 71 4.18 2.24 -8.07
N HIS A 72 3.78 0.98 -7.84
CA HIS A 72 3.52 0.00 -8.89
C HIS A 72 2.17 -0.69 -8.65
N THR A 73 1.34 -0.70 -9.68
CA THR A 73 0.03 -1.39 -9.70
C THR A 73 -0.06 -2.41 -10.84
N ASP A 74 1.08 -2.79 -11.41
CA ASP A 74 1.24 -3.51 -12.68
C ASP A 74 1.44 -5.01 -12.50
N ASP A 75 1.18 -5.57 -11.32
CA ASP A 75 1.43 -6.96 -10.89
C ASP A 75 2.85 -7.53 -11.12
N ALA A 76 3.77 -6.74 -11.65
CA ALA A 76 5.10 -7.17 -12.08
C ALA A 76 6.17 -7.13 -10.96
N SER A 77 5.77 -7.04 -9.68
CA SER A 77 6.71 -6.84 -8.57
C SER A 77 7.70 -8.00 -8.43
N ALA A 78 7.23 -9.25 -8.50
CA ALA A 78 8.11 -10.41 -8.47
C ALA A 78 9.05 -10.46 -9.69
N TRP A 79 8.55 -10.11 -10.87
CA TRP A 79 9.35 -10.03 -12.08
C TRP A 79 10.49 -9.02 -11.93
N ARG A 80 10.20 -7.80 -11.44
CA ARG A 80 11.20 -6.75 -11.20
C ARG A 80 12.30 -7.21 -10.25
N VAL A 81 11.94 -7.92 -9.17
CA VAL A 81 12.91 -8.51 -8.23
C VAL A 81 13.79 -9.56 -8.92
N VAL A 82 13.19 -10.50 -9.67
CA VAL A 82 13.95 -11.55 -10.39
C VAL A 82 14.93 -10.93 -11.38
N GLN A 83 14.49 -9.95 -12.18
CA GLN A 83 15.39 -9.26 -13.11
C GLN A 83 16.52 -8.53 -12.37
N ARG A 84 16.22 -7.88 -11.24
CA ARG A 84 17.23 -7.19 -10.45
C ARG A 84 18.28 -8.17 -9.91
N VAL A 85 17.86 -9.29 -9.34
CA VAL A 85 18.79 -10.32 -8.84
C VAL A 85 19.66 -10.84 -9.98
N ARG A 86 19.08 -11.23 -11.13
CA ARG A 86 19.82 -11.68 -12.31
C ARG A 86 20.87 -10.66 -12.75
N SER A 87 20.51 -9.37 -12.79
CA SER A 87 21.44 -8.30 -13.18
C SER A 87 22.66 -8.19 -12.26
N LEU A 88 22.50 -8.43 -10.96
CA LEU A 88 23.58 -8.34 -9.98
C LEU A 88 24.54 -9.53 -10.05
N TYR A 89 24.05 -10.72 -10.37
CA TYR A 89 24.90 -11.91 -10.58
C TYR A 89 25.64 -11.85 -11.93
N ALA A 90 24.96 -11.47 -13.01
CA ALA A 90 25.61 -11.31 -14.32
C ALA A 90 26.72 -10.24 -14.30
N ALA A 91 26.53 -9.15 -13.54
CA ALA A 91 27.57 -8.13 -13.34
C ALA A 91 28.73 -8.62 -12.47
N ARG A 92 28.50 -9.59 -11.58
CA ARG A 92 29.55 -10.20 -10.74
C ARG A 92 30.43 -11.18 -11.50
N ASP A 93 29.90 -11.89 -12.50
CA ASP A 93 30.69 -12.79 -13.35
C ASP A 93 31.71 -12.05 -14.25
N VAL A 94 31.56 -10.72 -14.42
CA VAL A 94 32.57 -9.86 -15.07
C VAL A 94 33.63 -9.34 -14.09
N ALA A 95 33.35 -9.41 -12.78
CA ALA A 95 34.20 -8.84 -11.72
C ALA A 95 34.74 -9.91 -10.74
N ALA A 96 34.82 -11.17 -11.15
CA ALA A 96 35.56 -12.16 -10.39
C ALA A 96 37.07 -11.84 -10.46
N PRO A 97 37.78 -11.60 -9.34
CA PRO A 97 39.22 -11.41 -9.37
C PRO A 97 39.92 -12.68 -9.90
N PRO A 98 41.06 -12.57 -10.59
CA PRO A 98 41.75 -13.74 -11.13
C PRO A 98 42.08 -14.71 -9.99
N ALA A 99 41.81 -16.00 -10.22
CA ALA A 99 42.10 -17.04 -9.25
C ALA A 99 43.60 -17.03 -8.91
N THR A 100 43.93 -16.88 -7.63
CA THR A 100 45.30 -17.02 -7.14
C THR A 100 45.79 -18.44 -7.43
N GLU A 101 46.70 -18.56 -8.39
CA GLU A 101 47.43 -19.78 -8.70
C GLU A 101 48.25 -20.17 -7.46
N ARG A 102 47.86 -21.25 -6.78
CA ARG A 102 48.73 -21.88 -5.78
C ARG A 102 49.63 -22.87 -6.52
N ALA A 103 50.87 -22.46 -6.75
CA ALA A 103 51.96 -23.34 -7.12
C ALA A 103 52.25 -24.32 -5.97
N ALA A 104 52.14 -25.62 -6.26
CA ALA A 104 52.96 -26.71 -5.72
C ALA A 104 52.73 -27.97 -6.56
#